data_AF-A0A2M7HCI0-F1
#
_entry.id   AF-A0A2M7HCI0-F1
#
_cell.length_a   1.000
_cell.length_b   1.000
_cell.length_c   1.000
_cell.angle_alpha   90.00
_cell.angle_beta   90.00
_cell.angle_gamma   90.00
#
_symmetry.space_group_name_H-M   'P 1'
#
loop_
_entity.id
_entity.type
_entity.pdbx_description
1 polymer ?
#
loop_
_entity_poly.entity_id
_entity_poly.type
_entity_poly.pdbx_seq_one_letter_code
_entity_poly.pdbx_strand_id
1 'polypeptide(L)' 'MQRGVDSGLFELASETFFLSPMHFDDFDDFDRKILKVTHSDHSLSPELHAKVKAKFESRMTPSGAEFRMPIRVELLRRP' A
#
# COMPACT_ATOMS: atom_id res chain seq x y z
N MET A 1 -0.53 -4.94 -16.13
CA MET A 1 -1.87 -5.53 -16.31
C MET A 1 -2.42 -5.29 -17.71
N GLN A 2 -2.26 -4.10 -18.32
CA GLN A 2 -2.71 -3.81 -19.70
C GLN A 2 -2.34 -4.87 -20.77
N ARG A 3 -1.09 -5.37 -20.77
CA ARG A 3 -0.59 -6.28 -21.82
C ARG A 3 -1.32 -7.63 -21.96
N GLY A 4 -1.91 -8.17 -20.89
CA GLY A 4 -2.59 -9.48 -20.93
C GLY A 4 -4.02 -9.42 -21.48
N VAL A 5 -4.69 -8.30 -21.26
CA VAL A 5 -6.03 -8.01 -21.80
C VAL A 5 -5.92 -7.55 -23.25
N ASP A 6 -4.93 -6.71 -23.56
CA ASP A 6 -4.71 -6.17 -24.92
C ASP A 6 -4.30 -7.24 -25.96
N SER A 7 -3.77 -8.39 -25.50
CA SER A 7 -3.37 -9.52 -26.36
C SER A 7 -4.49 -10.53 -26.62
N GLY A 8 -5.70 -10.33 -26.08
CA GLY A 8 -6.85 -11.22 -26.25
C GLY A 8 -6.74 -12.56 -25.51
N LEU A 9 -5.72 -12.72 -24.64
CA LEU A 9 -5.51 -13.95 -23.86
C LEU A 9 -6.45 -14.04 -22.65
N PHE A 10 -6.96 -12.90 -22.18
CA PHE A 10 -7.86 -12.80 -21.05
C PHE A 10 -8.86 -11.65 -21.23
N GLU A 11 -10.08 -11.84 -20.74
CA GLU A 11 -11.13 -10.83 -20.64
C GLU A 11 -11.23 -10.34 -19.19
N LEU A 12 -11.46 -9.03 -19.01
CA LEU A 12 -11.80 -8.47 -17.70
C LEU A 12 -13.20 -8.93 -17.30
N ALA A 13 -13.28 -9.78 -16.28
CA ALA A 13 -14.55 -10.30 -15.76
C ALA A 13 -15.20 -9.32 -14.77
N SER A 14 -14.41 -8.72 -13.88
CA SER A 14 -14.89 -7.73 -12.91
C SER A 14 -13.76 -6.93 -12.29
N GLU A 15 -14.11 -5.76 -11.78
CA GLU A 15 -13.24 -4.95 -10.93
C GLU A 15 -13.84 -4.84 -9.53
N THR A 16 -12.99 -4.86 -8.51
CA THR A 16 -13.41 -4.67 -7.11
C THR A 16 -12.47 -3.72 -6.40
N PHE A 17 -13.06 -2.74 -5.72
CA PHE A 17 -12.37 -1.74 -4.92
C PHE A 17 -12.77 -1.92 -3.46
N PHE A 18 -11.79 -2.00 -2.57
CA PHE A 18 -12.05 -2.07 -1.14
C PHE A 18 -10.93 -1.44 -0.34
N LEU A 19 -11.24 -1.13 0.93
CA LEU A 19 -10.27 -0.63 1.89
C LEU A 19 -9.83 -1.79 2.79
N SER A 20 -8.55 -2.16 2.71
CA SER A 20 -7.96 -3.14 3.63
C SER A 20 -7.50 -2.45 4.90
N PRO A 21 -7.86 -2.94 6.10
CA PRO A 21 -7.28 -2.43 7.35
C PRO A 21 -5.79 -2.77 7.41
N MET A 22 -5.02 -1.92 8.05
CA MET A 22 -3.60 -2.11 8.29
C MET A 22 -3.22 -1.50 9.63
N HIS A 23 -2.66 -2.34 10.49
CA HIS A 23 -2.22 -1.99 11.83
C HIS A 23 -0.70 -1.85 11.90
N PHE A 24 -0.22 -0.87 12.64
CA PHE A 24 1.18 -0.73 13.01
C PHE A 24 1.30 -0.44 14.50
N ASP A 25 2.21 -1.16 15.17
CA ASP A 25 2.45 -0.99 16.60
C ASP A 25 3.07 0.38 16.91
N ASP A 26 3.97 0.84 16.04
CA ASP A 26 4.66 2.13 16.12
C ASP A 26 5.23 2.57 14.76
N PHE A 27 5.99 3.67 14.76
CA PHE A 27 6.61 4.18 13.55
C PHE A 27 7.73 3.28 13.02
N ASP A 28 8.46 2.56 13.87
CA ASP A 28 9.56 1.71 13.44
C ASP A 28 9.03 0.46 12.72
N ASP A 29 7.88 -0.06 13.15
CA ASP A 29 7.14 -1.11 12.44
C ASP A 29 6.66 -0.61 11.06
N PHE A 30 6.11 0.60 10.99
CA PHE A 30 5.75 1.25 9.73
C PHE A 30 6.95 1.46 8.80
N ASP A 31 8.05 2.00 9.32
CA ASP A 31 9.28 2.28 8.57
C ASP A 31 9.86 1.00 7.94
N ARG A 32 9.88 -0.11 8.70
CA ARG A 32 10.33 -1.42 8.21
C ARG A 32 9.40 -2.01 7.15
N LYS A 33 8.09 -1.97 7.38
CA LYS A 33 7.10 -2.65 6.52
C LYS A 33 6.74 -1.85 5.27
N ILE A 34 6.88 -0.53 5.29
CA ILE A 34 6.44 0.35 4.21
C ILE A 34 7.62 1.08 3.55
N LEU A 35 8.51 1.72 4.33
CA LEU A 35 9.54 2.60 3.76
C LEU A 35 10.82 1.84 3.36
N LYS A 36 11.14 0.74 4.04
CA LYS A 36 12.34 -0.08 3.82
C LYS A 36 12.07 -1.39 3.06
N VAL A 37 11.00 -1.43 2.26
CA VAL A 37 10.69 -2.61 1.45
C VAL A 37 11.72 -2.81 0.35
N THR A 38 12.08 -4.06 0.08
CA THR A 38 13.14 -4.41 -0.89
C THR A 38 12.74 -4.26 -2.36
N HIS A 39 11.47 -3.96 -2.62
CA HIS A 39 10.88 -3.93 -3.96
C HIS A 39 10.54 -2.51 -4.43
N SER A 40 10.79 -1.49 -3.61
CA SER A 40 10.56 -0.09 -3.94
C SER A 40 11.64 0.77 -3.29
N ASP A 41 12.38 1.51 -4.12
CA ASP A 41 13.37 2.48 -3.63
C ASP A 41 12.65 3.78 -3.26
N HIS A 42 12.35 3.92 -1.98
CA HIS A 42 11.91 5.18 -1.41
C HIS A 42 13.16 6.03 -1.09
N SER A 43 13.68 6.74 -2.09
CA SER A 43 14.75 7.73 -1.90
C SER A 43 14.24 8.93 -1.08
N LEU A 44 14.10 8.73 0.23
CA LEU A 44 13.60 9.72 1.17
C LEU A 44 14.78 10.48 1.76
N SER A 45 14.77 11.80 1.62
CA SER A 45 15.70 12.65 2.37
C SER A 45 15.40 12.56 3.88
N PRO A 46 16.39 12.77 4.75
CA PRO A 46 16.17 12.76 6.20
C PRO A 46 15.06 13.73 6.65
N GLU A 47 14.92 14.87 5.98
CA GLU A 47 13.89 15.86 6.27
C GLU A 47 12.49 15.37 5.90
N LEU A 48 12.37 14.64 4.79
CA LEU A 48 11.11 14.04 4.38
C LEU A 48 10.74 12.87 5.29
N HIS A 49 11.72 12.06 5.69
CA HIS A 49 11.53 10.99 6.68
C HIS A 49 11.01 11.53 8.01
N ALA A 50 11.61 12.59 8.55
CA ALA A 50 11.15 13.26 9.77
C ALA A 50 9.71 13.80 9.66
N LYS A 51 9.35 14.38 8.51
CA LYS A 51 7.97 14.84 8.25
C LYS A 51 6.97 13.68 8.22
N VAL A 52 7.34 12.57 7.58
CA VAL A 52 6.53 11.35 7.54
C VAL A 52 6.34 10.80 8.95
N LYS A 53 7.42 10.74 9.75
CA LYS A 53 7.38 10.33 11.16
C LYS A 53 6.43 11.18 11.99
N ALA A 54 6.59 12.50 11.97
CA ALA A 54 5.72 13.40 12.74
C ALA A 54 4.24 13.26 12.35
N LYS A 55 3.96 13.09 11.05
CA LYS A 55 2.60 12.87 10.57
C LYS A 55 2.04 11.52 11.02
N PHE A 56 2.85 10.46 11.01
CA PHE A 56 2.45 9.14 11.51
C PHE A 56 2.16 9.20 13.01
N GLU A 57 3.06 9.80 13.80
CA GLU A 57 2.89 9.93 15.26
C GLU A 57 1.63 10.72 15.62
N SER A 58 1.21 11.70 14.82
CA SER A 58 -0.08 12.40 15.02
C SER A 58 -1.32 11.50 14.90
N ARG A 59 -1.18 10.31 14.32
CA ARG A 59 -2.24 9.31 14.12
C ARG A 59 -2.14 8.13 15.09
N MET A 60 -1.13 8.11 15.94
CA MET A 60 -0.93 7.08 16.95
C MET A 60 -1.98 7.15 18.04
N THR A 61 -2.36 5.98 18.53
CA THR A 61 -3.18 5.80 19.72
C THR A 61 -2.45 4.87 20.70
N PRO A 62 -2.92 4.72 21.95
CA PRO A 62 -2.32 3.76 22.89
C PRO A 62 -2.32 2.31 22.40
N SER A 63 -3.19 1.97 21.43
CA SER A 63 -3.25 0.65 20.83
C SER A 63 -2.46 0.52 19.53
N GLY A 64 -1.76 1.55 19.07
CA GLY A 64 -1.07 1.59 17.76
C GLY A 64 -1.71 2.56 16.76
N ALA A 65 -1.32 2.48 15.49
CA ALA A 65 -1.89 3.26 14.39
C ALA A 65 -2.65 2.38 13.40
N GLU A 66 -3.84 2.84 13.03
CA GLU A 66 -4.74 2.17 12.10
C GLU A 66 -4.84 2.94 10.79
N PHE A 67 -4.61 2.23 9.68
CA PHE A 67 -4.72 2.76 8.33
C PHE A 67 -5.67 1.93 7.48
N ARG A 68 -6.13 2.54 6.38
CA ARG A 68 -6.96 1.87 5.38
C ARG A 68 -6.28 1.99 4.02
N MET A 69 -5.80 0.88 3.49
CA MET A 69 -5.18 0.83 2.17
C MET A 69 -6.23 0.64 1.08
N PRO A 70 -6.30 1.51 0.07
CA PRO A 70 -7.13 1.28 -1.10
C PRO A 70 -6.55 0.16 -1.96
N ILE A 71 -7.33 -0.89 -2.15
CA ILE A 71 -6.99 -2.02 -3.01
C ILE A 71 -7.90 -2.01 -4.24
N ARG A 72 -7.30 -2.27 -5.40
CA ARG A 72 -7.98 -2.57 -6.66
C ARG A 72 -7.64 -3.99 -7.08
N VAL A 73 -8.65 -4.81 -7.28
CA VAL A 73 -8.53 -6.17 -7.82
C VAL A 73 -9.23 -6.21 -9.17
N GLU A 74 -8.51 -6.68 -10.18
CA GLU A 74 -9.05 -6.98 -11.51
C GLU A 74 -9.11 -8.51 -11.65
N LEU A 75 -10.32 -9.06 -11.78
CA LEU A 75 -10.51 -10.47 -12.06
C LEU A 75 -10.46 -10.68 -13.56
N LEU A 76 -9.51 -11.49 -14.02
CA LEU A 76 -9.35 -11.84 -15.41
C LEU A 76 -9.81 -13.28 -15.64
N ARG A 77 -10.58 -13.51 -16.70
CA ARG A 77 -10.99 -14.85 -17.15
C ARG A 77 -10.40 -15.14 -18.52
N ARG A 78 -10.18 -16.41 -18.85
CA ARG A 78 -9.96 -16.79 -20.26
C ARG A 78 -11.30 -16.64 -21.02
N PRO A 79 -11.27 -16.33 -22.32
CA PRO A 79 -12.47 -16.24 -23.15
C PRO A 79 -13.31 -17.53 -23.10
#